data_AF-A0A315E0D1-F1
#
_entry.id   AF-A0A315E0D1-F1
#
_cell.length_a   1.000
_cell.length_b   1.000
_cell.length_c   1.000
_cell.angle_alpha   90.00
_cell.angle_beta   90.00
_cell.angle_gamma   90.00
#
_symmetry.space_group_name_H-M   'P 1'
#
loop_
_entity.id
_entity.type
_entity.pdbx_description
1 polymer ?
#
loop_
_entity_poly.entity_id
_entity_poly.type
_entity_poly.pdbx_seq_one_letter_code
_entity_poly.pdbx_strand_id
1 'polypeptide(L)'
;MSIVNYFNHGFQSDIGKLKFSEVPQVLKDILNDKDLIQFGGKNWSRAQDDLNDIDVELRPMFVLCLFALVATDQCMQTYFKPHYAAWRTHTAYPKFGWTRFGFYNENPLKLLSVPEQAQLVDVEQTCALMREFVGFYRTLVSDYCHLHAPQISADLFFSRLLQDDIFAMGEGRVVTTFKQAAPVLIKGRTLDVSASEGYLLVA
;
A
#
# COMPACT_ATOMS: atom_id res chain seq x y z
N MET A 1 -6.34 -2.45 -19.45
CA MET A 1 -6.02 -1.22 -18.71
C MET A 1 -4.75 -1.47 -17.92
N SER A 2 -3.79 -0.53 -17.88
CA SER A 2 -2.54 -0.68 -17.10
C SER A 2 -2.75 -0.25 -15.64
N ILE A 3 -1.89 -0.73 -14.73
CA ILE A 3 -1.99 -0.38 -13.30
C ILE A 3 -1.71 1.11 -13.07
N VAL A 4 -0.81 1.69 -13.87
CA VAL A 4 -0.48 3.12 -13.85
C VAL A 4 -1.70 3.95 -14.25
N ASN A 5 -2.39 3.55 -15.33
CA ASN A 5 -3.57 4.28 -15.79
C ASN A 5 -4.71 4.18 -14.77
N TYR A 6 -4.91 3.01 -14.19
CA TYR A 6 -5.90 2.81 -13.14
C TYR A 6 -5.59 3.64 -11.89
N PHE A 7 -4.34 3.68 -11.44
CA PHE A 7 -3.94 4.48 -10.28
C PHE A 7 -4.23 5.97 -10.47
N ASN A 8 -3.89 6.51 -11.65
CA ASN A 8 -4.01 7.95 -11.92
C ASN A 8 -5.46 8.41 -12.11
N HIS A 9 -6.37 7.53 -12.56
CA HIS A 9 -7.72 7.97 -12.97
C HIS A 9 -8.88 7.27 -12.24
N GLY A 10 -8.66 6.09 -11.66
CA GLY A 10 -9.71 5.28 -11.02
C GLY A 10 -9.52 5.10 -9.52
N PHE A 11 -8.29 4.87 -9.08
CA PHE A 11 -8.00 4.40 -7.73
C PHE A 11 -8.51 5.33 -6.62
N GLN A 12 -8.40 6.66 -6.77
CA GLN A 12 -8.91 7.60 -5.77
C GLN A 12 -10.43 7.51 -5.58
N SER A 13 -11.17 7.37 -6.68
CA SER A 13 -12.62 7.18 -6.64
C SER A 13 -12.99 5.88 -5.93
N ASP A 14 -12.24 4.81 -6.21
CA ASP A 14 -12.46 3.49 -5.62
C ASP A 14 -12.06 3.41 -4.14
N ILE A 15 -11.01 4.10 -3.69
CA ILE A 15 -10.68 4.23 -2.26
C ILE A 15 -11.88 4.80 -1.50
N GLY A 16 -12.55 5.81 -2.07
CA GLY A 16 -13.72 6.45 -1.46
C GLY A 16 -14.92 5.51 -1.25
N LYS A 17 -14.91 4.31 -1.85
CA LYS A 17 -15.97 3.31 -1.72
C LYS A 17 -15.76 2.33 -0.56
N LEU A 18 -14.56 2.29 0.03
CA LEU A 18 -14.23 1.47 1.19
C LEU A 18 -15.15 1.78 2.38
N LYS A 19 -15.38 0.79 3.25
CA LYS A 19 -16.26 0.99 4.41
C LYS A 19 -15.48 1.50 5.61
N PHE A 20 -15.33 2.82 5.66
CA PHE A 20 -14.65 3.48 6.77
C PHE A 20 -15.39 3.33 8.10
N SER A 21 -14.61 3.31 9.18
CA SER A 21 -15.08 3.32 10.55
C SER A 21 -14.45 4.49 11.30
N GLU A 22 -15.24 5.13 12.15
CA GLU A 22 -14.73 6.19 13.02
C GLU A 22 -13.76 5.62 14.06
N VAL A 23 -12.68 6.38 14.29
CA VAL A 23 -11.75 6.12 15.39
C VAL A 23 -12.15 7.00 16.58
N PRO A 24 -12.26 6.44 17.81
CA PRO A 24 -12.60 7.22 19.00
C PRO A 24 -11.71 8.46 19.17
N GLN A 25 -12.31 9.58 19.56
CA GLN A 25 -11.59 10.87 19.67
C GLN A 25 -10.35 10.79 20.58
N VAL A 26 -10.41 10.02 21.66
CA VAL A 26 -9.26 9.80 22.55
C VAL A 26 -8.04 9.23 21.82
N LEU A 27 -8.25 8.32 20.85
CA LEU A 27 -7.17 7.76 20.06
C LEU A 27 -6.68 8.76 19.00
N LYS A 28 -7.59 9.54 18.40
CA LYS A 28 -7.24 10.66 17.51
C LYS A 28 -6.34 11.67 18.23
N ASP A 29 -6.60 11.95 19.50
CA ASP A 29 -5.82 12.87 20.33
C ASP A 29 -4.45 12.30 20.68
N ILE A 30 -4.39 11.03 21.11
CA ILE A 30 -3.12 10.33 21.43
C ILE A 30 -2.21 10.22 20.19
N LEU A 31 -2.79 9.96 19.02
CA LEU A 31 -2.05 9.83 17.76
C LEU A 31 -1.80 11.18 17.06
N ASN A 32 -2.32 12.27 17.61
CA ASN A 32 -2.28 13.62 17.04
C ASN A 32 -2.78 13.66 15.58
N ASP A 33 -3.90 12.99 15.31
CA ASP A 33 -4.50 12.84 13.99
C ASP A 33 -6.04 12.95 14.09
N LYS A 34 -6.56 14.17 13.86
CA LYS A 34 -7.99 14.48 14.02
C LYS A 34 -8.87 13.90 12.91
N ASP A 35 -8.28 13.70 11.74
CA ASP A 35 -8.96 13.17 10.55
C ASP A 35 -8.75 11.66 10.40
N LEU A 36 -8.28 11.00 11.46
CA LEU A 36 -8.01 9.57 11.46
C LEU A 36 -9.29 8.77 11.26
N ILE A 37 -9.37 8.13 10.11
CA ILE A 37 -10.37 7.11 9.78
C ILE A 37 -9.67 5.79 9.49
N GLN A 38 -10.39 4.68 9.67
CA GLN A 38 -9.84 3.35 9.43
C GLN A 38 -10.76 2.49 8.57
N PHE A 39 -10.21 1.45 7.96
CA PHE A 39 -10.96 0.40 7.27
C PHE A 39 -10.39 -0.99 7.58
N GLY A 40 -11.13 -2.02 7.18
CA GLY A 40 -10.71 -3.41 7.21
C GLY A 40 -11.22 -4.22 8.40
N GLY A 41 -10.91 -3.82 9.63
CA GLY A 41 -11.23 -4.63 10.81
C GLY A 41 -10.20 -5.73 11.11
N LYS A 42 -10.36 -6.43 12.23
CA LYS A 42 -9.40 -7.47 12.67
C LYS A 42 -9.29 -8.58 11.63
N ASN A 43 -8.07 -8.91 11.23
CA ASN A 43 -7.77 -9.84 10.13
C ASN A 43 -8.44 -9.49 8.79
N TRP A 44 -8.70 -8.20 8.57
CA TRP A 44 -9.51 -7.73 7.44
C TRP A 44 -10.87 -8.44 7.33
N SER A 45 -11.55 -8.64 8.45
CA SER A 45 -12.88 -9.28 8.51
C SER A 45 -13.93 -8.66 7.59
N ARG A 46 -13.72 -7.42 7.13
CA ARG A 46 -14.64 -6.68 6.25
C ARG A 46 -14.24 -6.69 4.77
N ALA A 47 -13.28 -7.53 4.35
CA ALA A 47 -12.80 -7.55 2.97
C ALA A 47 -13.94 -7.67 1.92
N GLN A 48 -14.96 -8.48 2.20
CA GLN A 48 -16.13 -8.61 1.33
C GLN A 48 -16.90 -7.29 1.19
N ASP A 49 -17.15 -6.58 2.30
CA ASP A 49 -17.87 -5.31 2.30
C ASP A 49 -17.04 -4.19 1.66
N ASP A 50 -15.74 -4.16 1.95
CA ASP A 50 -14.79 -3.18 1.43
C ASP A 50 -14.63 -3.30 -0.09
N LEU A 51 -14.67 -4.53 -0.63
CA LEU A 51 -14.51 -4.79 -2.06
C LEU A 51 -15.84 -4.89 -2.83
N ASN A 52 -16.98 -4.84 -2.15
CA ASN A 52 -18.29 -5.06 -2.76
C ASN A 52 -18.59 -4.07 -3.89
N ASP A 53 -18.28 -2.79 -3.66
CA ASP A 53 -18.61 -1.70 -4.58
C ASP A 53 -17.48 -1.41 -5.59
N ILE A 54 -16.43 -2.23 -5.59
CA ILE A 54 -15.34 -2.19 -6.56
C ILE A 54 -15.67 -3.18 -7.69
N ASP A 55 -15.65 -2.70 -8.93
CA ASP A 55 -15.89 -3.52 -10.11
C ASP A 55 -14.96 -4.73 -10.11
N VAL A 56 -15.53 -5.93 -10.32
CA VAL A 56 -14.81 -7.20 -10.19
C VAL A 56 -13.55 -7.24 -11.05
N GLU A 57 -13.61 -6.69 -12.25
CA GLU A 57 -12.49 -6.61 -13.20
C GLU A 57 -11.35 -5.67 -12.73
N LEU A 58 -11.65 -4.71 -11.86
CA LEU A 58 -10.71 -3.73 -11.31
C LEU A 58 -10.11 -4.17 -9.97
N ARG A 59 -10.75 -5.11 -9.25
CA ARG A 59 -10.31 -5.56 -7.92
C ARG A 59 -8.83 -6.00 -7.86
N PRO A 60 -8.26 -6.73 -8.84
CA PRO A 60 -6.84 -7.04 -8.85
C PRO A 60 -5.94 -5.80 -8.77
N MET A 61 -6.21 -4.77 -9.59
CA MET A 61 -5.45 -3.52 -9.57
C MET A 61 -5.71 -2.72 -8.30
N PHE A 62 -6.97 -2.64 -7.86
CA PHE A 62 -7.35 -1.96 -6.62
C PHE A 62 -6.59 -2.51 -5.42
N VAL A 63 -6.59 -3.83 -5.24
CA VAL A 63 -5.91 -4.50 -4.11
C VAL A 63 -4.39 -4.27 -4.14
N LEU A 64 -3.76 -4.32 -5.31
CA LEU A 64 -2.33 -4.05 -5.45
C LEU A 64 -1.99 -2.59 -5.11
N CYS A 65 -2.76 -1.63 -5.62
CA CYS A 65 -2.58 -0.20 -5.31
C CYS A 65 -2.85 0.11 -3.83
N LEU A 66 -3.89 -0.49 -3.24
CA LEU A 66 -4.20 -0.36 -1.82
C LEU A 66 -3.09 -0.95 -0.95
N PHE A 67 -2.53 -2.08 -1.35
CA PHE A 67 -1.36 -2.67 -0.71
C PHE A 67 -0.16 -1.73 -0.74
N ALA A 68 0.19 -1.14 -1.89
CA ALA A 68 1.28 -0.17 -2.00
C ALA A 68 1.09 1.02 -1.06
N LEU A 69 -0.13 1.56 -1.00
CA LEU A 69 -0.46 2.68 -0.12
C LEU A 69 -0.28 2.32 1.36
N VAL A 70 -0.88 1.21 1.80
CA VAL A 70 -0.86 0.79 3.21
C VAL A 70 0.54 0.37 3.65
N ALA A 71 1.26 -0.38 2.81
CA ALA A 71 2.64 -0.77 3.07
C ALA A 71 3.54 0.47 3.19
N THR A 72 3.31 1.49 2.36
CA THR A 72 4.08 2.74 2.43
C THR A 72 3.80 3.52 3.69
N ASP A 73 2.53 3.67 4.03
CA ASP A 73 2.11 4.38 5.23
C ASP A 73 2.73 3.77 6.50
N GLN A 74 2.64 2.45 6.64
CA GLN A 74 3.19 1.75 7.81
C GLN A 74 4.73 1.79 7.82
N CYS A 75 5.39 1.64 6.67
CA CYS A 75 6.85 1.76 6.59
C CYS A 75 7.34 3.17 6.97
N MET A 76 6.66 4.21 6.49
CA MET A 76 6.94 5.60 6.85
C MET A 76 6.77 5.83 8.35
N GLN A 77 5.68 5.32 8.94
CA GLN A 77 5.42 5.43 10.37
C GLN A 77 6.46 4.71 11.23
N THR A 78 6.91 3.53 10.80
CA THR A 78 7.81 2.68 11.59
C THR A 78 9.27 3.13 11.47
N TYR A 79 9.77 3.32 10.25
CA TYR A 79 11.21 3.49 9.98
C TYR A 79 11.60 4.92 9.62
N PHE A 80 10.65 5.74 9.16
CA PHE A 80 10.91 7.10 8.69
C PHE A 80 10.09 8.15 9.46
N LYS A 81 9.95 7.94 10.79
CA LYS A 81 9.18 8.80 11.71
C LYS A 81 9.35 10.32 11.50
N PRO A 82 10.56 10.87 11.28
CA PRO A 82 10.72 12.31 11.04
C PRO A 82 9.95 12.83 9.83
N HIS A 83 9.68 11.99 8.83
CA HIS A 83 8.97 12.34 7.59
C HIS A 83 7.49 11.97 7.63
N TYR A 84 7.06 11.19 8.62
CA TYR A 84 5.70 10.63 8.65
C TYR A 84 4.62 11.70 8.82
N ALA A 85 4.88 12.76 9.59
CA ALA A 85 3.92 13.85 9.75
C ALA A 85 3.62 14.53 8.40
N ALA A 86 4.64 14.79 7.57
CA ALA A 86 4.46 15.35 6.23
C ALA A 86 3.71 14.38 5.31
N TRP A 87 4.09 13.09 5.31
CA TRP A 87 3.37 12.04 4.58
C TRP A 87 1.88 12.01 4.93
N ARG A 88 1.55 12.05 6.23
CA ARG A 88 0.17 11.99 6.71
C ARG A 88 -0.65 13.22 6.32
N THR A 89 -0.04 14.40 6.30
CA THR A 89 -0.68 15.65 5.86
C THR A 89 -0.96 15.66 4.36
N HIS A 90 -0.02 15.18 3.53
CA HIS A 90 -0.19 15.20 2.07
C HIS A 90 -1.17 14.15 1.57
N THR A 91 -1.21 12.98 2.21
CA THR A 91 -1.97 11.83 1.68
C THR A 91 -3.35 11.68 2.28
N ALA A 92 -3.48 12.00 3.56
CA ALA A 92 -4.68 11.82 4.36
C ALA A 92 -5.39 10.45 4.24
N TYR A 93 -4.65 9.41 3.88
CA TYR A 93 -5.25 8.13 3.58
C TYR A 93 -5.81 7.39 4.81
N PRO A 94 -6.88 6.60 4.62
CA PRO A 94 -7.46 5.81 5.68
C PRO A 94 -6.48 4.74 6.16
N LYS A 95 -6.48 4.47 7.47
CA LYS A 95 -5.59 3.46 8.04
C LYS A 95 -6.17 2.06 7.93
N PHE A 96 -5.35 1.10 7.52
CA PHE A 96 -5.70 -0.30 7.52
C PHE A 96 -5.53 -0.90 8.91
N GLY A 97 -6.64 -1.14 9.60
CA GLY A 97 -6.57 -1.50 11.01
C GLY A 97 -7.92 -1.68 11.69
N TRP A 98 -7.87 -1.75 13.02
CA TRP A 98 -9.04 -1.86 13.86
C TRP A 98 -8.82 -1.26 15.25
N THR A 99 -9.94 -0.96 15.91
CA THR A 99 -9.98 -0.35 17.24
C THR A 99 -10.63 -1.27 18.26
N ARG A 100 -10.04 -1.33 19.46
CA ARG A 100 -10.67 -1.88 20.67
C ARG A 100 -10.25 -1.07 21.88
N PHE A 101 -9.21 -1.51 22.60
CA PHE A 101 -8.59 -0.75 23.69
C PHE A 101 -7.43 0.14 23.22
N GLY A 102 -7.12 0.09 21.93
CA GLY A 102 -6.10 0.87 21.25
C GLY A 102 -6.36 0.81 19.75
N PHE A 103 -5.50 1.49 19.00
CA PHE A 103 -5.46 1.42 17.54
C PHE A 103 -4.45 0.35 17.11
N TYR A 104 -4.87 -0.59 16.27
CA TYR A 104 -4.04 -1.69 15.79
C TYR A 104 -3.94 -1.65 14.27
N ASN A 105 -2.73 -1.44 13.76
CA ASN A 105 -2.44 -1.62 12.33
C ASN A 105 -2.58 -3.10 11.95
N GLU A 106 -3.24 -3.37 10.83
CA GLU A 106 -3.26 -4.70 10.25
C GLU A 106 -2.05 -4.96 9.37
N ASN A 107 -1.68 -6.24 9.22
CA ASN A 107 -0.56 -6.62 8.37
C ASN A 107 -0.88 -6.33 6.89
N PRO A 108 -0.10 -5.49 6.19
CA PRO A 108 -0.38 -5.12 4.80
C PRO A 108 -0.49 -6.32 3.85
N LEU A 109 0.23 -7.41 4.08
CA LEU A 109 0.15 -8.60 3.23
C LEU A 109 -1.24 -9.26 3.26
N LYS A 110 -2.08 -8.98 4.26
CA LYS A 110 -3.48 -9.41 4.26
C LYS A 110 -4.28 -8.78 3.12
N LEU A 111 -3.83 -7.62 2.62
CA LEU A 111 -4.41 -7.02 1.43
C LEU A 111 -4.29 -7.96 0.22
N LEU A 112 -3.26 -8.80 0.17
CA LEU A 112 -3.04 -9.75 -0.90
C LEU A 112 -3.64 -11.14 -0.58
N SER A 113 -3.53 -11.61 0.66
CA SER A 113 -3.94 -12.98 1.00
C SER A 113 -5.44 -13.15 1.25
N VAL A 114 -6.09 -12.19 1.92
CA VAL A 114 -7.51 -12.33 2.31
C VAL A 114 -8.44 -12.33 1.09
N PRO A 115 -8.29 -11.43 0.10
CA PRO A 115 -9.12 -11.47 -1.10
C PRO A 115 -8.92 -12.75 -1.91
N GLU A 116 -7.71 -13.32 -1.94
CA GLU A 116 -7.44 -14.61 -2.56
C GLU A 116 -8.21 -15.73 -1.84
N GLN A 117 -8.08 -15.83 -0.51
CA GLN A 117 -8.73 -16.86 0.29
C GLN A 117 -10.27 -16.80 0.21
N ALA A 118 -10.82 -15.59 0.14
CA ALA A 118 -12.25 -15.35 0.00
C ALA A 118 -12.75 -15.32 -1.45
N GLN A 119 -11.88 -15.60 -2.44
CA GLN A 119 -12.21 -15.60 -3.87
C GLN A 119 -12.81 -14.26 -4.37
N LEU A 120 -12.35 -13.14 -3.80
CA LEU A 120 -12.80 -11.78 -4.12
C LEU A 120 -12.02 -11.16 -5.29
N VAL A 121 -10.89 -11.76 -5.67
CA VAL A 121 -10.02 -11.36 -6.78
C VAL A 121 -9.72 -12.54 -7.69
N ASP A 122 -9.50 -12.26 -8.97
CA ASP A 122 -8.91 -13.22 -9.89
C ASP A 122 -7.40 -13.35 -9.58
N VAL A 123 -7.01 -14.51 -9.05
CA VAL A 123 -5.63 -14.79 -8.64
C VAL A 123 -4.67 -14.80 -9.82
N GLU A 124 -5.07 -15.35 -10.98
CA GLU A 124 -4.20 -15.40 -12.15
C GLU A 124 -3.97 -14.02 -12.72
N GLN A 125 -5.03 -13.22 -12.84
CA GLN A 125 -4.93 -11.83 -13.28
C GLN A 125 -4.08 -11.00 -12.30
N THR A 126 -4.27 -11.17 -10.99
CA THR A 126 -3.50 -10.46 -9.96
C THR A 126 -2.02 -10.81 -10.04
N CYS A 127 -1.68 -12.09 -10.19
CA CYS A 127 -0.30 -12.56 -10.36
C CYS A 127 0.31 -12.06 -11.67
N ALA A 128 -0.45 -12.00 -12.76
CA ALA A 128 0.02 -11.49 -14.05
C ALA A 128 0.39 -10.00 -14.00
N LEU A 129 -0.30 -9.20 -13.16
CA LEU A 129 -0.01 -7.79 -12.94
C LEU A 129 1.24 -7.54 -12.11
N MET A 130 1.78 -8.55 -11.40
CA MET A 130 2.80 -8.34 -10.36
C MET A 130 4.07 -7.65 -10.87
N ARG A 131 4.56 -8.02 -12.07
CA ARG A 131 5.77 -7.40 -12.64
C ARG A 131 5.56 -5.92 -12.91
N GLU A 132 4.42 -5.56 -13.50
CA GLU A 132 4.07 -4.16 -13.75
C GLU A 132 3.90 -3.40 -12.43
N PHE A 133 3.20 -4.02 -11.47
CA PHE A 133 2.97 -3.46 -10.15
C PHE A 133 4.26 -3.14 -9.39
N VAL A 134 5.24 -4.05 -9.32
CA VAL A 134 6.49 -3.76 -8.58
C VAL A 134 7.29 -2.64 -9.24
N GLY A 135 7.31 -2.58 -10.57
CA GLY A 135 7.94 -1.47 -11.29
C GLY A 135 7.27 -0.13 -10.96
N PHE A 136 5.94 -0.11 -11.06
CA PHE A 136 5.12 1.04 -10.70
C PHE A 136 5.29 1.48 -9.24
N TYR A 137 5.22 0.54 -8.29
CA TYR A 137 5.33 0.85 -6.87
C TYR A 137 6.70 1.45 -6.53
N ARG A 138 7.77 0.93 -7.15
CA ARG A 138 9.09 1.54 -7.00
C ARG A 138 9.12 2.98 -7.49
N THR A 139 8.55 3.25 -8.66
CA THR A 139 8.48 4.62 -9.22
C THR A 139 7.70 5.55 -8.29
N LEU A 140 6.53 5.13 -7.78
CA LEU A 140 5.75 5.93 -6.83
C LEU A 140 6.56 6.36 -5.60
N VAL A 141 7.25 5.42 -4.97
CA VAL A 141 8.07 5.72 -3.78
C VAL A 141 9.24 6.61 -4.16
N SER A 142 9.91 6.33 -5.28
CA SER A 142 11.03 7.13 -5.76
C SER A 142 10.63 8.59 -6.00
N ASP A 143 9.50 8.82 -6.67
CA ASP A 143 9.01 10.15 -7.00
C ASP A 143 8.58 10.91 -5.74
N TYR A 144 7.84 10.25 -4.83
CA TYR A 144 7.47 10.85 -3.55
C TYR A 144 8.70 11.25 -2.74
N CYS A 145 9.68 10.35 -2.61
CA CYS A 145 10.91 10.62 -1.89
C CYS A 145 11.69 11.78 -2.52
N HIS A 146 11.83 11.81 -3.85
CA HIS A 146 12.51 12.90 -4.54
C HIS A 146 11.90 14.28 -4.22
N LEU A 147 10.57 14.37 -4.20
CA LEU A 147 9.84 15.62 -4.01
C LEU A 147 9.72 16.04 -2.53
N HIS A 148 9.50 15.10 -1.62
CA HIS A 148 9.07 15.41 -0.25
C HIS A 148 10.01 14.90 0.85
N ALA A 149 10.90 13.96 0.54
CA ALA A 149 11.83 13.39 1.51
C ALA A 149 13.14 12.96 0.84
N PRO A 150 13.92 13.89 0.24
CA PRO A 150 15.06 13.56 -0.60
C PRO A 150 16.20 12.85 0.16
N GLN A 151 16.12 12.78 1.48
CA GLN A 151 17.02 12.02 2.34
C GLN A 151 16.71 10.50 2.33
N ILE A 152 15.54 10.10 1.85
CA ILE A 152 15.13 8.70 1.71
C ILE A 152 15.31 8.30 0.26
N SER A 153 16.13 7.28 -0.02
CA SER A 153 16.16 6.65 -1.33
C SER A 153 15.12 5.53 -1.41
N ALA A 154 14.61 5.24 -2.60
CA ALA A 154 13.71 4.11 -2.80
C ALA A 154 14.36 2.77 -2.35
N ASP A 155 15.66 2.59 -2.58
CA ASP A 155 16.37 1.38 -2.14
C ASP A 155 16.41 1.25 -0.61
N LEU A 156 16.68 2.35 0.10
CA LEU A 156 16.63 2.37 1.56
C LEU A 156 15.22 2.07 2.06
N PHE A 157 14.20 2.68 1.45
CA PHE A 157 12.81 2.45 1.79
C PHE A 157 12.41 0.98 1.62
N PHE A 158 12.65 0.38 0.45
CA PHE A 158 12.26 -1.01 0.20
C PHE A 158 13.12 -2.00 0.99
N SER A 159 14.37 -1.66 1.31
CA SER A 159 15.19 -2.47 2.22
C SER A 159 14.57 -2.55 3.61
N ARG A 160 14.03 -1.44 4.13
CA ARG A 160 13.31 -1.43 5.41
C ARG A 160 11.98 -2.17 5.32
N LEU A 161 11.19 -1.89 4.29
CA LEU A 161 9.89 -2.53 4.09
C LEU A 161 10.02 -4.06 4.03
N LEU A 162 10.94 -4.59 3.22
CA LEU A 162 11.05 -6.03 2.98
C LEU A 162 11.75 -6.81 4.11
N GLN A 163 12.44 -6.11 5.03
CA GLN A 163 13.05 -6.69 6.23
C GLN A 163 12.13 -6.64 7.46
N ASP A 164 10.98 -5.99 7.35
CA ASP A 164 10.01 -5.89 8.45
C ASP A 164 9.37 -7.27 8.73
N ASP A 165 9.21 -7.61 10.00
CA ASP A 165 8.61 -8.87 10.46
C ASP A 165 7.18 -9.06 9.92
N ILE A 166 6.47 -7.98 9.55
CA ILE A 166 5.17 -8.09 8.88
C ILE A 166 5.27 -8.86 7.56
N PHE A 167 6.42 -8.84 6.89
CA PHE A 167 6.67 -9.62 5.67
C PHE A 167 7.04 -11.09 5.93
N ALA A 168 7.12 -11.54 7.18
CA ALA A 168 7.31 -12.97 7.49
C ALA A 168 6.06 -13.82 7.17
N MET A 169 4.87 -13.21 7.10
CA MET A 169 3.61 -13.92 6.79
C MET A 169 3.67 -14.61 5.42
N GLY A 170 3.48 -15.92 5.37
CA GLY A 170 3.52 -16.71 4.13
C GLY A 170 2.19 -17.40 3.88
N GLU A 171 1.29 -16.77 3.13
CA GLU A 171 0.02 -17.40 2.73
C GLU A 171 -0.43 -16.91 1.36
N GLY A 172 -0.85 -17.84 0.49
CA GLY A 172 -1.44 -17.53 -0.81
C GLY A 172 -0.43 -17.40 -1.96
N ARG A 173 -0.93 -17.61 -3.18
CA ARG A 173 -0.16 -17.44 -4.41
C ARG A 173 0.18 -15.98 -4.65
N VAL A 174 -0.74 -15.04 -4.37
CA VAL A 174 -0.50 -13.61 -4.63
C VAL A 174 0.63 -13.08 -3.76
N VAL A 175 0.64 -13.39 -2.45
CA VAL A 175 1.75 -13.03 -1.55
C VAL A 175 3.05 -13.67 -2.00
N THR A 176 3.01 -14.95 -2.40
CA THR A 176 4.21 -15.66 -2.89
C THR A 176 4.78 -15.00 -4.14
N THR A 177 3.93 -14.66 -5.11
CA THR A 177 4.33 -13.97 -6.34
C THR A 177 4.87 -12.57 -6.04
N PHE A 178 4.24 -11.84 -5.12
CA PHE A 178 4.79 -10.56 -4.66
C PHE A 178 6.19 -10.73 -4.06
N LYS A 179 6.37 -11.66 -3.12
CA LYS A 179 7.67 -11.90 -2.47
C LYS A 179 8.76 -12.34 -3.45
N GLN A 180 8.41 -13.07 -4.50
CA GLN A 180 9.35 -13.45 -5.57
C GLN A 180 9.73 -12.26 -6.46
N ALA A 181 8.81 -11.32 -6.69
CA ALA A 181 9.04 -10.13 -7.52
C ALA A 181 9.67 -8.95 -6.73
N ALA A 182 9.40 -8.86 -5.43
CA ALA A 182 9.80 -7.77 -4.54
C ALA A 182 11.31 -7.48 -4.48
N PRO A 183 12.25 -8.45 -4.64
CA PRO A 183 13.67 -8.15 -4.69
C PRO A 183 14.06 -7.15 -5.78
N VAL A 184 13.30 -7.07 -6.88
CA VAL A 184 13.51 -6.09 -7.96
C VAL A 184 13.23 -4.65 -7.50
N LEU A 185 12.48 -4.48 -6.40
CA LEU A 185 12.21 -3.16 -5.79
C LEU A 185 13.46 -2.51 -5.21
N ILE A 186 14.50 -3.29 -4.87
CA ILE A 186 15.79 -2.79 -4.40
C ILE A 186 16.77 -2.92 -5.56
N LYS A 187 17.20 -1.80 -6.17
CA LYS A 187 18.23 -1.86 -7.21
C LYS A 187 19.58 -2.18 -6.54
N GLY A 188 19.88 -3.47 -6.37
CA GLY A 188 21.04 -3.92 -5.59
C GLY A 188 21.44 -5.40 -5.70
N ARG A 189 20.97 -6.14 -6.71
CA ARG A 189 21.83 -7.09 -7.45
C ARG A 189 21.84 -6.59 -8.89
N THR A 190 23.00 -6.13 -9.32
CA THR A 190 23.34 -5.46 -10.59
C THR A 190 22.57 -5.94 -11.80
N LEU A 191 21.95 -5.00 -12.52
CA LEU A 191 22.10 -4.87 -13.97
C LEU A 191 22.16 -3.38 -14.30
N ASP A 192 23.28 -2.97 -14.89
CA ASP A 192 23.50 -1.65 -15.46
C ASP A 192 22.38 -1.26 -16.43
N VAL A 193 22.04 0.03 -16.47
CA VAL A 193 22.10 0.92 -17.65
C VAL A 193 21.20 2.15 -17.45
N SER A 194 21.85 3.28 -17.70
CA SER A 194 21.48 4.68 -17.96
C SER A 194 20.11 5.24 -17.57
N ALA A 195 20.21 6.40 -16.90
CA ALA A 195 19.17 7.39 -16.69
C ALA A 195 18.61 7.96 -17.99
N SER A 196 17.29 8.18 -18.03
CA SER A 196 16.70 9.27 -18.80
C SER A 196 15.29 9.61 -18.30
N GLU A 197 15.11 10.91 -18.09
CA GLU A 197 13.88 11.72 -18.21
C GLU A 197 12.80 11.60 -17.14
N GLY A 198 12.66 12.72 -16.41
CA GLY A 198 11.76 12.92 -15.30
C GLY A 198 10.31 13.19 -15.71
N TYR A 199 9.41 12.83 -14.81
CA TYR A 199 8.01 13.17 -14.87
C TYR A 199 7.67 14.13 -13.74
N LEU A 200 7.10 15.28 -14.12
CA LEU A 200 6.50 16.26 -13.22
C LEU A 200 5.17 15.69 -12.70
N LEU A 201 5.04 15.52 -11.39
CA LEU A 201 3.73 15.50 -10.74
C LEU A 201 3.39 16.94 -10.36
N VAL A 202 2.50 17.54 -11.15
CA VAL A 202 1.81 18.78 -10.83
C VAL A 202 0.58 18.43 -10.00
N ALA A 203 0.55 18.89 -8.75
CA ALA A 203 -0.60 19.53 -8.10
C ALA A 203 -0.12 20.18 -6.80
#